data_AF-A0A2V8BDP3-F1
#
_entry.id   AF-A0A2V8BDP3-F1
#
_cell.length_a   1.000
_cell.length_b   1.000
_cell.length_c   1.000
_cell.angle_alpha   90.00
_cell.angle_beta   90.00
_cell.angle_gamma   90.00
#
_symmetry.space_group_name_H-M   'P 1'
#
loop_
_entity.id
_entity.type
_entity.pdbx_description
1 polymer ?
#
loop_
_entity_poly.entity_id
_entity_poly.type
_entity_poly.pdbx_seq_one_letter_code
_entity_poly.pdbx_strand_id
1 'polypeptide(L)'
;GCEAAAEACRVRGITFVPGIEITAIRETADVHVLGYFIDVQSPRLATFLAGQRQERLDRIRAMLHRLRSLGIDLDGETIIRPAVDDRAIAIGRPWIARALIAAGHVQTINEAFERFLARGRPAFVPRA
;
A
#
# COMPACT_ATOMS: atom_id res chain seq x y z
N GLY A 1 6.15 -0.24 -13.70
CA GLY A 1 5.62 -1.60 -13.55
C GLY A 1 5.40 -2.27 -14.90
N CYS A 2 4.32 -1.93 -15.61
CA CYS A 2 3.94 -2.62 -16.86
C CYS A 2 5.00 -2.54 -17.96
N GLU A 3 5.68 -1.40 -18.15
CA GLU A 3 6.70 -1.24 -19.20
C GLU A 3 7.89 -2.20 -19.03
N ALA A 4 8.49 -2.23 -17.83
CA ALA A 4 9.59 -3.15 -17.53
C ALA A 4 9.18 -4.62 -17.68
N ALA A 5 7.96 -4.97 -17.28
CA ALA A 5 7.43 -6.33 -17.44
C ALA A 5 7.17 -6.68 -18.92
N ALA A 6 6.61 -5.75 -19.70
CA ALA A 6 6.38 -5.92 -21.13
C ALA A 6 7.70 -6.16 -21.88
N GLU A 7 8.74 -5.40 -21.54
CA GLU A 7 10.07 -5.57 -22.14
C GLU A 7 10.69 -6.92 -21.78
N ALA A 8 10.64 -7.32 -20.51
CA ALA A 8 11.14 -8.62 -20.07
C ALA A 8 10.42 -9.79 -20.76
N CYS A 9 9.10 -9.68 -20.96
CA CYS A 9 8.30 -10.65 -21.69
C CYS A 9 8.68 -10.69 -23.19
N ARG A 10 8.85 -9.52 -23.82
CA ARG A 10 9.23 -9.39 -25.23
C ARG A 10 10.55 -10.10 -25.53
N VAL A 11 11.58 -9.89 -24.71
CA VAL A 11 12.90 -10.53 -24.85
C VAL A 11 12.82 -12.07 -24.75
N ARG A 12 11.80 -12.60 -24.08
CA ARG A 12 11.62 -14.04 -23.85
C ARG A 12 10.55 -14.68 -24.74
N GLY A 13 9.94 -13.93 -25.67
CA GLY A 13 8.84 -14.41 -26.50
C GLY A 13 7.59 -14.77 -25.70
N ILE A 14 7.39 -14.16 -24.52
CA ILE A 14 6.21 -14.37 -23.67
C ILE A 14 5.17 -13.30 -24.00
N THR A 15 3.92 -13.69 -24.21
CA THR A 15 2.82 -12.74 -24.37
C THR A 15 2.57 -12.01 -23.05
N PHE A 16 2.71 -10.68 -23.07
CA PHE A 16 2.41 -9.83 -21.92
C PHE A 16 0.96 -9.31 -21.98
N VAL A 17 0.25 -9.41 -20.87
CA VAL A 17 -1.07 -8.79 -20.68
C VAL A 17 -0.95 -7.73 -19.58
N PRO A 18 -1.17 -6.43 -19.88
CA PRO A 18 -1.16 -5.41 -18.85
C PRO A 18 -2.30 -5.66 -17.88
N GLY A 19 -1.98 -5.57 -16.59
CA GLY A 19 -2.93 -5.79 -15.52
C GLY A 19 -2.76 -4.83 -14.36
N ILE A 20 -3.80 -4.71 -13.56
CA ILE A 20 -3.81 -3.91 -12.35
C ILE A 20 -4.66 -4.58 -11.28
N GLU A 21 -4.27 -4.38 -10.02
CA GLU A 21 -5.08 -4.71 -8.86
C GLU A 21 -5.51 -3.41 -8.18
N ILE A 22 -6.81 -3.21 -8.08
CA ILE A 22 -7.41 -2.04 -7.43
C ILE A 22 -8.06 -2.52 -6.14
N THR A 23 -7.61 -1.97 -5.01
CA THR A 23 -8.31 -2.19 -3.74
C THR A 23 -9.59 -1.35 -3.73
N ALA A 24 -10.70 -1.96 -3.35
CA ALA A 24 -11.99 -1.30 -3.19
C ALA A 24 -12.66 -1.78 -1.89
N ILE A 25 -13.76 -1.12 -1.53
CA ILE A 25 -14.57 -1.49 -0.36
C ILE A 25 -15.94 -1.90 -0.86
N ARG A 26 -16.43 -3.05 -0.39
CA ARG A 26 -17.81 -3.45 -0.56
C ARG A 26 -18.42 -3.67 0.81
N GLU A 27 -19.38 -2.83 1.19
CA GLU A 27 -19.98 -2.79 2.52
C GLU A 27 -18.91 -2.63 3.61
N THR A 28 -18.57 -3.71 4.33
CA THR A 28 -17.56 -3.72 5.38
C THR A 28 -16.29 -4.49 4.99
N ALA A 29 -16.24 -5.08 3.79
CA ALA A 29 -15.15 -5.91 3.33
C ALA A 29 -14.18 -5.13 2.41
N ASP A 30 -12.89 -5.34 2.65
CA ASP A 30 -11.86 -4.99 1.66
C ASP A 30 -11.98 -6.01 0.50
N VAL A 31 -12.20 -5.53 -0.71
CA VAL A 31 -12.22 -6.34 -1.94
C VAL A 31 -11.13 -5.88 -2.90
N HIS A 32 -10.67 -6.80 -3.74
CA HIS A 32 -9.61 -6.54 -4.71
C HIS A 32 -10.16 -6.82 -6.11
N VAL A 33 -10.13 -5.81 -6.97
CA VAL A 33 -10.61 -5.87 -8.35
C VAL A 33 -9.41 -6.01 -9.27
N LEU A 34 -9.37 -7.10 -10.03
CA LEU A 34 -8.36 -7.33 -11.05
C LEU A 34 -8.85 -6.76 -12.38
N GLY A 35 -8.04 -5.88 -12.98
CA GLY A 35 -8.24 -5.38 -14.33
C GLY A 35 -7.18 -5.99 -15.26
N TYR A 36 -7.61 -6.48 -16.42
CA TYR A 36 -6.73 -7.02 -17.46
C TYR A 36 -6.99 -6.29 -18.77
N PHE A 37 -6.00 -6.34 -19.68
CA PHE A 37 -6.08 -5.65 -20.98
C PHE A 37 -6.36 -4.15 -20.84
N ILE A 38 -5.84 -3.55 -19.77
CA ILE A 38 -6.03 -2.13 -19.49
C ILE A 38 -5.19 -1.27 -20.44
N ASP A 39 -5.74 -0.11 -20.81
CA ASP A 39 -4.93 0.96 -21.39
C ASP A 39 -4.10 1.62 -20.28
N VAL A 40 -2.80 1.33 -20.28
CA VAL A 40 -1.84 1.88 -19.31
C VAL A 40 -1.58 3.37 -19.51
N GLN A 41 -1.94 3.93 -20.67
CA GLN A 41 -1.78 5.35 -21.01
C GLN A 41 -3.06 6.16 -20.76
N SER A 42 -4.16 5.52 -20.35
CA SER A 42 -5.44 6.21 -20.15
C SER A 42 -5.31 7.30 -19.07
N PRO A 43 -5.58 8.59 -19.39
CA PRO A 43 -5.48 9.68 -18.44
C PRO A 43 -6.44 9.54 -17.26
N ARG A 44 -7.65 9.00 -17.50
CA ARG A 44 -8.65 8.77 -16.47
C ARG A 44 -8.17 7.75 -15.42
N LEU A 45 -7.54 6.67 -15.89
CA LEU A 45 -6.94 5.67 -15.00
C LEU A 45 -5.77 6.28 -14.23
N ALA A 46 -4.90 7.05 -14.89
CA ALA A 46 -3.79 7.72 -14.24
C ALA A 46 -4.23 8.66 -13.10
N THR A 47 -5.26 9.49 -13.34
CA THR A 47 -5.85 10.38 -12.33
C THR A 47 -6.47 9.60 -11.18
N PHE A 48 -7.25 8.56 -11.47
CA PHE A 48 -7.83 7.70 -10.43
C PHE A 48 -6.75 7.07 -9.54
N LEU A 49 -5.70 6.50 -10.14
CA LEU A 49 -4.61 5.88 -9.39
C LEU A 49 -3.78 6.90 -8.58
N ALA A 50 -3.72 8.15 -9.02
CA ALA A 50 -3.11 9.22 -8.23
C ALA A 50 -3.88 9.48 -6.94
N GLY A 51 -5.21 9.57 -7.00
CA GLY A 51 -6.07 9.65 -5.81
C GLY A 51 -5.88 8.46 -4.87
N GLN A 52 -5.88 7.25 -5.43
CA GLN A 52 -5.66 6.02 -4.66
C GLN A 52 -4.30 5.95 -3.95
N ARG A 53 -3.24 6.50 -4.56
CA ARG A 53 -1.91 6.61 -3.90
C ARG A 53 -1.94 7.63 -2.77
N GLN A 54 -2.59 8.77 -2.98
CA GLN A 54 -2.72 9.81 -1.97
C GLN A 54 -3.49 9.31 -0.74
N GLU A 55 -4.62 8.64 -0.95
CA GLU A 55 -5.41 8.03 0.14
C GLU A 55 -4.59 7.00 0.94
N ARG A 56 -3.71 6.23 0.29
CA ARG A 56 -2.80 5.31 0.99
C ARG A 56 -1.81 6.06 1.87
N LEU A 57 -1.22 7.15 1.37
CA LEU A 57 -0.29 7.98 2.15
C LEU A 57 -0.98 8.58 3.37
N ASP A 58 -2.15 9.17 3.19
CA ASP A 58 -2.90 9.83 4.26
C ASP A 58 -3.36 8.83 5.32
N ARG A 59 -3.78 7.64 4.88
CA ARG A 59 -4.11 6.56 5.79
C ARG A 59 -2.90 6.10 6.61
N ILE A 60 -1.72 5.96 5.99
CA ILE A 60 -0.50 5.59 6.71
C ILE A 60 -0.15 6.67 7.75
N ARG A 61 -0.22 7.95 7.39
CA ARG A 61 -0.02 9.07 8.33
C ARG A 61 -0.99 9.00 9.52
N ALA A 62 -2.26 8.71 9.26
CA ALA A 62 -3.26 8.56 10.32
C ALA A 62 -2.97 7.35 11.23
N MET A 63 -2.49 6.24 10.69
CA MET A 63 -2.07 5.08 11.50
C MET A 63 -0.85 5.41 12.37
N LEU A 64 0.14 6.13 11.83
CA LEU A 64 1.32 6.58 12.58
C LEU A 64 0.94 7.55 13.69
N HIS A 65 0.00 8.46 13.43
CA HIS A 65 -0.53 9.35 14.45
C HIS A 65 -1.16 8.57 15.61
N ARG A 66 -1.97 7.54 15.32
CA ARG A 66 -2.55 6.68 16.35
C ARG A 66 -1.52 5.89 17.14
N LEU A 67 -0.46 5.39 16.49
CA LEU A 67 0.65 4.74 17.18
C LEU A 67 1.36 5.71 18.13
N ARG A 68 1.55 6.96 17.72
CA ARG A 68 2.14 8.00 18.57
C ARG A 68 1.34 8.25 19.83
N SER A 69 0.00 8.27 19.73
CA SER A 69 -0.90 8.37 20.90
C SER A 69 -0.78 7.19 21.88
N LEU A 70 -0.19 6.06 21.45
CA LEU A 70 0.09 4.89 22.28
C LEU A 70 1.53 4.86 22.81
N GLY A 71 2.29 5.97 22.64
CA GLY A 71 3.70 6.06 23.05
C GLY A 71 4.67 5.38 22.08
N ILE A 72 4.24 5.07 20.85
CA ILE A 72 5.07 4.48 19.81
C ILE A 72 5.35 5.55 18.75
N ASP A 73 6.51 6.20 18.84
CA ASP A 73 6.94 7.20 17.87
C ASP A 73 7.80 6.55 16.78
N LEU A 74 7.30 6.55 15.54
CA LEU A 74 8.00 6.01 14.37
C LEU A 74 8.29 7.14 13.40
N ASP A 75 9.44 7.10 12.74
CA ASP A 75 9.77 8.05 11.69
C ASP A 75 8.88 7.82 10.46
N GLY A 76 7.77 8.56 10.43
CA GLY A 76 6.79 8.51 9.35
C GLY A 76 7.35 8.92 8.01
N GLU A 77 8.30 9.87 7.98
CA GLU A 77 8.89 10.35 6.74
C GLU A 77 9.73 9.25 6.08
N THR A 78 10.57 8.58 6.87
CA THR A 78 11.34 7.43 6.39
C THR A 78 10.43 6.29 5.90
N ILE A 79 9.27 6.07 6.54
CA ILE A 79 8.31 5.04 6.13
C ILE A 79 7.62 5.37 4.80
N ILE A 80 7.24 6.63 4.56
CA ILE A 80 6.49 7.03 3.37
C ILE A 80 7.38 7.39 2.18
N ARG A 81 8.62 7.85 2.42
CA ARG A 81 9.54 8.36 1.39
C ARG A 81 9.65 7.46 0.16
N PRO A 82 9.79 6.11 0.27
CA PRO A 82 9.86 5.26 -0.92
C PRO A 82 8.64 5.37 -1.85
N ALA A 83 7.42 5.53 -1.32
CA ALA A 83 6.22 5.73 -2.14
C ALA A 83 6.07 7.16 -2.68
N VAL A 84 6.74 8.14 -2.06
CA VAL A 84 6.81 9.51 -2.55
C VAL A 84 7.79 9.58 -3.73
N ASP A 85 8.96 8.95 -3.57
CA ASP A 85 10.03 8.96 -4.57
C ASP A 85 9.69 8.09 -5.80
N ASP A 86 9.01 6.96 -5.61
CA ASP A 86 8.58 6.07 -6.68
C ASP A 86 7.08 5.73 -6.58
N ARG A 87 6.32 6.24 -7.55
CA ARG A 87 4.87 6.00 -7.69
C ARG A 87 4.51 4.55 -8.00
N ALA A 88 5.48 3.71 -8.39
CA ALA A 88 5.30 2.27 -8.57
C ALA A 88 5.26 1.52 -7.23
N ILE A 89 5.74 2.12 -6.13
CA ILE A 89 5.74 1.52 -4.81
C ILE A 89 4.38 1.74 -4.14
N ALA A 90 3.66 0.63 -3.91
CA ALA A 90 2.42 0.64 -3.13
C ALA A 90 2.72 0.39 -1.65
N ILE A 91 2.70 1.45 -0.83
CA ILE A 91 2.80 1.32 0.64
C ILE A 91 1.49 0.85 1.26
N GLY A 92 1.61 0.25 2.44
CA GLY A 92 0.50 -0.28 3.22
C GLY A 92 0.93 -0.73 4.61
N ARG A 93 0.01 -1.33 5.36
CA ARG A 93 0.23 -1.81 6.74
C ARG A 93 1.50 -2.68 6.93
N PRO A 94 1.92 -3.53 5.99
CA PRO A 94 3.17 -4.28 6.15
C PRO A 94 4.43 -3.41 6.31
N TRP A 95 4.42 -2.17 5.80
CA TRP A 95 5.51 -1.23 6.01
C TRP A 95 5.58 -0.73 7.45
N ILE A 96 4.43 -0.39 8.04
CA ILE A 96 4.34 -0.02 9.46
C ILE A 96 4.74 -1.22 10.33
N ALA A 97 4.32 -2.44 9.98
CA ALA A 97 4.72 -3.64 10.70
C ALA A 97 6.26 -3.82 10.72
N ARG A 98 6.94 -3.60 9.59
CA ARG A 98 8.40 -3.63 9.54
C ARG A 98 9.03 -2.53 10.38
N ALA A 99 8.47 -1.32 10.38
CA ALA A 99 8.95 -0.23 11.23
C ALA A 99 8.79 -0.53 12.72
N LEU A 100 7.67 -1.15 13.13
CA LEU A 100 7.45 -1.60 14.51
C LEU A 100 8.48 -2.65 14.94
N ILE A 101 8.86 -3.57 14.03
CA ILE A 101 9.91 -4.55 14.29
C ILE A 101 11.27 -3.88 14.42
N ALA A 102 11.62 -2.99 13.48
CA ALA A 102 12.90 -2.29 13.49
C ALA A 102 13.08 -1.42 14.73
N ALA A 103 12.00 -0.84 15.25
CA ALA A 103 11.98 -0.06 16.49
C ALA A 103 11.88 -0.92 17.77
N GLY A 104 11.80 -2.25 17.66
CA GLY A 104 11.78 -3.17 18.80
C GLY A 104 10.43 -3.26 19.53
N HIS A 105 9.34 -2.74 18.97
CA HIS A 105 8.01 -2.78 19.62
C HIS A 105 7.32 -4.15 19.50
N VAL A 106 7.68 -4.93 18.47
CA VAL A 106 7.17 -6.29 18.17
C VAL A 106 8.28 -7.12 17.52
N GLN A 107 8.17 -8.45 17.56
CA GLN A 107 9.15 -9.37 16.99
C GLN A 107 8.77 -9.89 15.61
N THR A 108 7.47 -9.89 15.27
CA THR A 108 6.97 -10.44 14.00
C THR A 108 5.94 -9.55 13.35
N ILE A 109 5.74 -9.74 12.04
CA ILE A 109 4.68 -9.05 11.30
C ILE A 109 3.31 -9.42 11.87
N ASN A 110 3.08 -10.71 12.19
CA ASN A 110 1.81 -11.15 12.77
C ASN A 110 1.52 -10.44 14.08
N GLU A 111 2.51 -10.36 14.97
CA GLU A 111 2.36 -9.64 16.24
C GLU A 111 2.01 -8.16 16.02
N ALA A 112 2.62 -7.49 15.03
CA ALA A 112 2.27 -6.12 14.67
C ALA A 112 0.79 -5.99 14.28
N PHE A 113 0.27 -6.94 13.50
CA PHE A 113 -1.13 -6.95 13.10
C PHE A 113 -2.07 -7.26 14.26
N GLU A 114 -1.76 -8.27 15.07
CA GLU A 114 -2.56 -8.67 16.22
C GLU A 114 -2.65 -7.58 17.29
N ARG A 115 -1.56 -6.85 17.53
CA ARG A 115 -1.52 -5.80 18.55
C ARG A 115 -2.05 -4.46 18.03
N PHE A 116 -1.73 -4.08 16.79
CA PHE A 116 -1.92 -2.69 16.35
C PHE A 116 -2.66 -2.50 15.02
N LEU A 117 -2.42 -3.34 14.01
CA LEU A 117 -2.72 -2.98 12.61
C LEU A 117 -3.94 -3.71 11.99
N ALA A 118 -4.43 -4.79 12.59
CA ALA A 118 -5.61 -5.52 12.11
C ALA A 118 -6.91 -4.74 12.36
N ARG A 119 -7.99 -5.10 11.66
CA ARG A 119 -9.31 -4.48 11.87
C ARG A 119 -9.69 -4.57 13.35
N GLY A 120 -10.16 -3.46 13.92
CA GLY A 120 -10.51 -3.37 15.35
C GLY A 120 -9.31 -3.14 16.28
N ARG A 121 -8.08 -3.04 15.77
CA ARG A 121 -6.88 -2.74 16.59
C ARG A 121 -6.61 -1.24 16.70
N PRO A 122 -5.89 -0.80 17.74
CA PRO A 122 -5.78 0.62 18.09
C PRO A 122 -5.27 1.53 16.97
N ALA A 123 -4.30 1.06 16.17
CA ALA A 123 -3.73 1.83 15.07
C ALA A 123 -4.45 1.63 13.73
N PHE A 124 -5.49 0.79 13.65
CA PHE A 124 -6.19 0.51 12.40
C PHE A 124 -7.08 1.67 11.97
N VAL A 125 -6.76 2.24 10.82
CA VAL A 125 -7.61 3.22 10.13
C VAL A 125 -8.35 2.49 8.99
N PRO A 126 -9.68 2.57 8.90
CA PRO A 126 -10.42 2.01 7.75
C PRO A 126 -10.03 2.74 6.45
N ARG A 127 -10.31 2.11 5.31
CA ARG A 127 -10.23 2.82 4.03
C ARG A 127 -11.49 3.69 3.88
N ALA A 128 -11.33 4.84 3.23
CA ALA A 128 -12.44 5.71 2.83
C ALA A 128 -12.96 5.30 1.45
#